data_AF-A0A9X7GFR6-F1
#
_entry.id   AF-A0A9X7GFR6-F1
#
_cell.length_a   1.000
_cell.length_b   1.000
_cell.length_c   1.000
_cell.angle_alpha   90.00
_cell.angle_beta   90.00
_cell.angle_gamma   90.00
#
_symmetry.space_group_name_H-M   'P 1'
#
loop_
_entity.id
_entity.type
_entity.pdbx_description
1 polymer ?
#
loop_
_entity_poly.entity_id
_entity_poly.type
_entity_poly.pdbx_seq_one_letter_code
_entity_poly.pdbx_strand_id
1 'polypeptide(L)'
;MPSQMNNHLRRYVQEGIQKKLRLNSLIGTYQTQLAKTKEDVIDQSDLQRKMEYNGIAESKIKQITLRLNKDQEIEKQTTKILNELNTDMDNLTIEMNPHLEELSAIEIESGGFVTHAIGVDKDTVLDKENMILKLKKNSHAEIPIGVRLDSWKDSSQFTISREQKGSL
;
A
#
# COMPACT_ATOMS: atom_id res chain seq x y z
N MET A 1 -18.62 -20.65 -23.20
CA MET A 1 -17.53 -21.13 -22.32
C MET A 1 -16.37 -20.13 -22.16
N PRO A 2 -15.97 -19.31 -23.15
CA PRO A 2 -14.94 -18.26 -22.95
C PRO A 2 -15.35 -17.16 -21.95
N SER A 3 -16.64 -16.84 -21.87
CA SER A 3 -17.17 -15.75 -21.03
C SER A 3 -17.11 -16.03 -19.52
N GLN A 4 -17.20 -17.29 -19.08
CA GLN A 4 -17.14 -17.63 -17.66
C GLN A 4 -15.71 -17.55 -17.12
N MET A 5 -14.72 -17.99 -17.91
CA MET A 5 -13.30 -17.88 -17.55
C MET A 5 -12.85 -16.42 -17.48
N ASN A 6 -13.18 -15.61 -18.49
CA ASN A 6 -12.83 -14.19 -18.50
C ASN A 6 -13.44 -13.45 -17.29
N ASN A 7 -14.74 -13.67 -17.00
CA ASN A 7 -15.38 -13.07 -15.83
C ASN A 7 -14.73 -13.48 -14.50
N HIS A 8 -14.27 -14.73 -14.38
CA HIS A 8 -13.54 -15.21 -13.21
C HIS A 8 -12.21 -14.47 -13.05
N LEU A 9 -11.40 -14.42 -14.10
CA LEU A 9 -10.09 -13.76 -14.11
C LEU A 9 -10.20 -12.25 -13.83
N ARG A 10 -11.15 -11.56 -14.46
CA ARG A 10 -11.43 -10.14 -14.17
C ARG A 10 -11.75 -9.92 -12.70
N ARG A 11 -12.65 -10.74 -12.13
CA ARG A 11 -13.01 -10.62 -10.72
C ARG A 11 -11.82 -10.89 -9.81
N TYR A 12 -11.03 -11.91 -10.11
CA TYR A 12 -9.84 -12.25 -9.33
C TYR A 12 -8.82 -11.11 -9.32
N VAL A 13 -8.51 -10.53 -10.49
CA VAL A 13 -7.61 -9.38 -10.61
C VAL A 13 -8.16 -8.16 -9.87
N GLN A 14 -9.46 -7.84 -10.02
CA GLN A 14 -10.10 -6.74 -9.31
C GLN A 14 -10.05 -6.89 -7.79
N GLU A 15 -10.41 -8.07 -7.28
CA GLU A 15 -10.37 -8.37 -5.85
C GLU A 15 -8.93 -8.33 -5.31
N GLY A 16 -7.97 -8.85 -6.09
CA GLY A 16 -6.55 -8.80 -5.77
C GLY A 16 -6.04 -7.38 -5.60
N ILE A 17 -6.33 -6.48 -6.55
CA ILE A 17 -5.93 -5.07 -6.45
C ILE A 17 -6.56 -4.41 -5.22
N GLN A 18 -7.84 -4.67 -4.94
CA GLN A 18 -8.51 -4.14 -3.75
C GLN A 18 -7.86 -4.64 -2.46
N LYS A 19 -7.41 -5.90 -2.42
CA LYS A 19 -6.64 -6.46 -1.30
C LYS A 19 -5.28 -5.76 -1.17
N LYS A 20 -4.54 -5.55 -2.27
CA LYS A 20 -3.26 -4.82 -2.27
C LYS A 20 -3.41 -3.41 -1.71
N LEU A 21 -4.44 -2.66 -2.14
CA LEU A 21 -4.71 -1.32 -1.62
C LEU A 21 -4.97 -1.30 -0.11
N ARG A 22 -5.75 -2.28 0.39
CA ARG A 22 -6.01 -2.42 1.83
C ARG A 22 -4.74 -2.77 2.61
N LEU A 23 -3.93 -3.70 2.10
CA LEU A 23 -2.66 -4.07 2.71
C LEU A 23 -1.69 -2.88 2.73
N ASN A 24 -1.58 -2.11 1.65
CA ASN A 24 -0.77 -0.89 1.60
C ASN A 24 -1.22 0.14 2.65
N SER A 25 -2.52 0.36 2.79
CA SER A 25 -3.05 1.25 3.85
C SER A 25 -2.73 0.74 5.26
N LEU A 26 -2.76 -0.58 5.47
CA LEU A 26 -2.46 -1.19 6.76
C LEU A 26 -0.97 -1.07 7.08
N ILE A 27 -0.10 -1.36 6.11
CA ILE A 27 1.36 -1.17 6.20
C ILE A 27 1.68 0.28 6.58
N GLY A 28 1.09 1.27 5.89
CA GLY A 28 1.31 2.68 6.22
C GLY A 28 0.87 3.06 7.64
N THR A 29 -0.22 2.46 8.14
CA THR A 29 -0.68 2.65 9.52
C THR A 29 0.34 2.10 10.53
N TYR A 30 0.84 0.88 10.32
CA TYR A 30 1.84 0.28 11.19
C TYR A 30 3.21 0.97 11.10
N GLN A 31 3.60 1.49 9.94
CA GLN A 31 4.81 2.31 9.78
C GLN A 31 4.72 3.59 10.61
N THR A 32 3.56 4.25 10.60
CA THR A 32 3.31 5.43 11.43
C THR A 32 3.37 5.10 12.92
N GLN A 33 2.76 3.98 13.33
CA GLN A 33 2.85 3.49 14.71
C GLN A 33 4.30 3.17 15.11
N LEU A 34 5.07 2.52 14.24
CA LEU A 34 6.47 2.19 14.49
C LEU A 34 7.32 3.45 14.70
N ALA A 35 7.13 4.46 13.85
CA ALA A 35 7.84 5.73 13.98
C ALA A 35 7.57 6.39 15.34
N LYS A 36 6.30 6.41 15.77
CA LYS A 36 5.91 6.94 17.08
C LYS A 36 6.52 6.14 18.23
N THR A 37 6.40 4.80 18.20
CA THR A 37 6.96 3.96 19.27
C THR A 37 8.49 4.13 19.37
N LYS A 38 9.20 4.31 18.25
CA LYS A 38 10.64 4.60 18.26
C LYS A 38 10.98 5.92 18.94
N GLU A 39 10.19 6.96 18.69
CA GLU A 39 10.32 8.25 19.39
C GLU A 39 10.09 8.08 20.90
N ASP A 40 9.02 7.37 21.29
CA ASP A 40 8.71 7.06 22.70
C ASP A 40 9.87 6.32 23.39
N VAL A 41 10.49 5.33 22.72
CA VAL A 41 11.66 4.59 23.22
C VAL A 41 12.86 5.51 23.44
N ILE A 42 13.15 6.41 22.50
CA ILE A 42 14.26 7.38 22.61
C ILE A 42 14.01 8.31 23.80
N ASP A 43 12.83 8.91 23.86
CA ASP A 43 12.45 9.87 24.90
C ASP A 43 12.51 9.24 26.30
N GLN A 44 12.01 8.01 26.45
CA GLN A 44 12.05 7.31 27.72
C GLN A 44 13.46 6.87 28.10
N SER A 45 14.29 6.48 27.14
CA SER A 45 15.70 6.16 27.40
C SER A 45 16.46 7.39 27.88
N ASP A 46 16.24 8.54 27.25
CA ASP A 46 16.88 9.81 27.63
C ASP A 46 16.37 10.31 28.99
N LEU A 47 15.07 10.17 29.27
CA LEU A 47 14.51 10.49 30.57
C LEU A 47 15.07 9.60 31.68
N GLN A 48 15.21 8.30 31.44
CA GLN A 48 15.82 7.37 32.39
C GLN A 48 17.26 7.79 32.73
N ARG A 49 18.09 8.05 31.71
CA ARG A 49 19.49 8.50 31.89
C ARG A 49 19.57 9.80 32.70
N LYS A 50 18.70 10.77 32.41
CA LYS A 50 18.64 12.04 33.16
C LYS A 50 18.23 11.81 34.61
N MET A 51 17.28 10.92 34.88
CA MET A 51 16.86 10.60 36.25
C MET A 51 17.98 9.90 37.05
N GLU A 52 18.70 8.97 36.42
CA GLU A 52 19.86 8.30 37.01
C GLU A 52 20.98 9.30 37.33
N TYR A 53 21.31 10.19 36.39
CA TYR A 53 22.31 11.24 36.59
C TYR A 53 21.96 12.21 37.71
N ASN A 54 20.68 12.60 37.82
CA ASN A 54 20.20 13.54 38.83
C ASN A 54 19.92 12.89 40.20
N GLY A 55 20.23 11.60 40.39
CA GLY A 55 20.03 10.90 41.67
C GLY A 55 18.55 10.80 42.10
N ILE A 56 17.63 10.72 41.15
CA ILE A 56 16.20 10.56 41.43
C ILE A 56 15.95 9.19 42.09
N ALA A 57 14.94 9.12 42.96
CA ALA A 57 14.58 7.90 43.67
C ALA A 57 14.36 6.69 42.73
N GLU A 58 14.95 5.55 43.09
CA GLU A 58 14.96 4.31 42.30
C GLU A 58 13.55 3.81 41.95
N SER A 59 12.55 4.06 42.80
CA SER A 59 11.16 3.71 42.53
C SER A 59 10.58 4.40 41.29
N LYS A 60 10.99 5.65 41.01
CA LYS A 60 10.59 6.38 39.80
C LYS A 60 11.35 5.88 38.57
N ILE A 61 12.63 5.57 38.73
CA ILE A 61 13.46 4.98 37.66
C ILE A 61 12.84 3.64 37.22
N LYS A 62 12.45 2.77 38.17
CA LYS A 62 11.77 1.50 37.87
C LYS A 62 10.49 1.67 37.06
N GLN A 63 9.70 2.71 37.32
CA GLN A 63 8.48 2.98 36.54
C GLN A 63 8.80 3.37 35.09
N ILE A 64 9.84 4.17 34.86
CA ILE A 64 10.31 4.51 33.52
C ILE A 64 10.84 3.26 32.81
N THR A 65 11.67 2.45 33.48
CA THR A 65 12.20 1.20 32.91
C THR A 65 11.08 0.25 32.46
N LEU A 66 10.00 0.12 33.24
CA LEU A 66 8.85 -0.71 32.87
C LEU A 66 8.15 -0.20 31.60
N ARG A 67 8.02 1.13 31.45
CA ARG A 67 7.44 1.73 30.23
C ARG A 67 8.37 1.51 29.03
N LEU A 68 9.68 1.72 29.22
CA LEU A 68 10.67 1.56 28.15
C LEU A 68 10.67 0.12 27.63
N ASN A 69 10.66 -0.86 28.52
CA ASN A 69 10.56 -2.27 28.15
C ASN A 69 9.27 -2.59 27.38
N LYS A 70 8.16 -1.96 27.76
CA LYS A 70 6.88 -2.13 27.06
C LYS A 70 6.95 -1.55 25.65
N ASP A 71 7.51 -0.36 25.48
CA ASP A 71 7.60 0.30 24.18
C ASP A 71 8.57 -0.44 23.25
N GLN A 72 9.69 -0.96 23.78
CA GLN A 72 10.59 -1.85 23.03
C GLN A 72 9.91 -3.14 22.56
N GLU A 73 9.05 -3.75 23.40
CA GLU A 73 8.29 -4.93 23.00
C GLU A 73 7.25 -4.59 21.93
N ILE A 74 6.56 -3.44 22.05
CA ILE A 74 5.64 -2.95 21.01
C ILE A 74 6.39 -2.69 19.70
N GLU A 75 7.58 -2.09 19.74
CA GLU A 75 8.42 -1.85 18.57
C GLU A 75 8.77 -3.16 17.85
N LYS A 76 9.20 -4.17 18.62
CA LYS A 76 9.54 -5.50 18.10
C LYS A 76 8.34 -6.18 17.46
N GLN A 77 7.19 -6.18 18.13
CA GLN A 77 5.95 -6.77 17.60
C GLN A 77 5.48 -6.05 16.34
N THR A 78 5.52 -4.72 16.34
CA THR A 78 5.14 -3.89 15.18
C THR A 78 6.05 -4.17 13.97
N THR A 79 7.35 -4.30 14.20
CA THR A 79 8.33 -4.64 13.15
C THR A 79 8.06 -6.02 12.57
N LYS A 80 7.75 -7.00 13.43
CA LYS A 80 7.38 -8.36 12.99
C LYS A 80 6.13 -8.33 12.11
N ILE A 81 5.07 -7.66 12.55
CA ILE A 81 3.82 -7.52 11.79
C ILE A 81 4.06 -6.84 10.44
N LEU A 82 4.88 -5.79 10.39
CA LEU A 82 5.23 -5.13 9.13
C LEU A 82 5.92 -6.07 8.14
N ASN A 83 6.83 -6.93 8.62
CA ASN A 83 7.49 -7.91 7.76
C ASN A 83 6.51 -8.95 7.22
N GLU A 84 5.59 -9.44 8.06
CA GLU A 84 4.51 -10.36 7.66
C GLU A 84 3.61 -9.71 6.59
N LEU A 85 3.16 -8.47 6.81
CA LEU A 85 2.32 -7.75 5.85
C LEU A 85 3.02 -7.47 4.51
N ASN A 86 4.32 -7.16 4.52
CA ASN A 86 5.09 -7.01 3.28
C ASN A 86 5.22 -8.35 2.55
N THR A 87 5.41 -9.45 3.29
CA THR A 87 5.48 -10.79 2.69
C THR A 87 4.13 -11.18 2.06
N ASP A 88 3.03 -10.87 2.74
CA ASP A 88 1.67 -11.08 2.20
C ASP A 88 1.41 -10.25 0.94
N MET A 89 1.95 -9.04 0.85
CA MET A 89 1.88 -8.21 -0.36
C MET A 89 2.63 -8.84 -1.54
N ASP A 90 3.84 -9.34 -1.29
CA ASP A 90 4.66 -9.99 -2.31
C ASP A 90 3.99 -11.28 -2.80
N ASN A 91 3.49 -12.10 -1.88
CA ASN A 91 2.74 -13.32 -2.20
C ASN A 91 1.50 -13.01 -3.04
N LEU A 92 0.70 -12.01 -2.65
CA LEU A 92 -0.47 -11.60 -3.41
C LEU A 92 -0.11 -11.14 -4.82
N THR A 93 1.01 -10.44 -4.98
CA THR A 93 1.49 -10.01 -6.30
C THR A 93 1.89 -11.22 -7.16
N ILE A 94 2.60 -12.19 -6.59
CA ILE A 94 2.98 -13.43 -7.27
C ILE A 94 1.75 -14.23 -7.70
N GLU A 95 0.74 -14.36 -6.84
CA GLU A 95 -0.51 -15.08 -7.14
C GLU A 95 -1.34 -14.39 -8.23
N MET A 96 -1.34 -13.05 -8.26
CA MET A 96 -2.10 -12.28 -9.24
C MET A 96 -1.49 -12.30 -10.64
N ASN A 97 -0.16 -12.34 -10.76
CA ASN A 97 0.52 -12.19 -12.03
C ASN A 97 0.09 -13.21 -13.11
N PRO A 98 -0.01 -14.53 -12.83
CA PRO A 98 -0.45 -15.51 -13.83
C PRO A 98 -1.89 -15.25 -14.32
N HIS A 99 -2.79 -14.87 -13.41
CA HIS A 99 -4.19 -14.59 -13.74
C HIS A 99 -4.31 -13.32 -14.59
N LEU A 100 -3.47 -12.32 -14.32
CA LEU A 100 -3.39 -11.11 -15.12
C LEU A 100 -2.82 -11.39 -16.52
N GLU A 101 -1.81 -12.25 -16.62
CA GLU A 101 -1.22 -12.68 -17.89
C GLU A 101 -2.23 -13.43 -18.74
N GLU A 102 -2.95 -14.40 -18.17
CA GLU A 102 -3.99 -15.16 -18.87
C GLU A 102 -5.14 -14.26 -19.31
N LEU A 103 -5.58 -13.34 -18.44
CA LEU A 103 -6.60 -12.36 -18.79
C LEU A 103 -6.14 -11.47 -19.95
N SER A 104 -4.90 -10.98 -19.91
CA SER A 104 -4.33 -10.16 -20.98
C SER A 104 -4.28 -10.91 -22.30
N ALA A 105 -3.92 -12.20 -22.27
CA ALA A 105 -3.86 -13.03 -23.47
C ALA A 105 -5.25 -13.25 -24.11
N ILE A 106 -6.30 -13.39 -23.28
CA ILE A 106 -7.69 -13.53 -23.74
C ILE A 106 -8.22 -12.22 -24.31
N GLU A 107 -7.92 -11.09 -23.68
CA GLU A 107 -8.56 -9.81 -24.02
C GLU A 107 -7.84 -9.04 -25.12
N ILE A 108 -6.55 -9.31 -25.32
CA ILE A 108 -5.76 -8.69 -26.38
C ILE A 108 -5.80 -9.60 -27.62
N GLU A 109 -6.87 -9.50 -28.40
CA GLU A 109 -7.02 -10.26 -29.65
C GLU A 109 -6.36 -9.55 -30.85
N SER A 110 -6.40 -8.21 -30.91
CA SER A 110 -5.76 -7.40 -31.96
C SER A 110 -5.72 -5.92 -31.57
N GLY A 111 -4.53 -5.32 -31.52
CA GLY A 111 -4.37 -3.87 -31.70
C GLY A 111 -4.08 -2.97 -30.50
N GLY A 112 -3.90 -3.45 -29.26
CA GLY A 112 -3.49 -2.50 -28.22
C GLY A 112 -3.59 -2.93 -26.76
N PHE A 113 -3.63 -1.90 -25.90
CA PHE A 113 -3.61 -1.96 -24.44
C PHE A 113 -4.99 -2.29 -23.88
N VAL A 114 -5.04 -3.16 -22.87
CA VAL A 114 -6.25 -3.41 -22.12
C VAL A 114 -6.03 -3.02 -20.66
N THR A 115 -6.89 -2.14 -20.16
CA THR A 115 -6.99 -1.85 -18.73
C THR A 115 -7.97 -2.83 -18.11
N HIS A 116 -7.48 -3.72 -17.25
CA HIS A 116 -8.28 -4.80 -16.69
C HIS A 116 -9.14 -4.36 -15.50
N ALA A 117 -8.60 -3.43 -14.72
CA ALA A 117 -9.22 -2.94 -13.50
C ALA A 117 -8.59 -1.61 -13.11
N ILE A 118 -9.31 -0.85 -12.30
CA ILE A 118 -8.80 0.35 -11.65
C ILE A 118 -9.07 0.18 -10.16
N GLY A 119 -8.01 -0.05 -9.41
CA GLY A 119 -8.02 0.04 -7.96
C GLY A 119 -7.82 1.48 -7.53
N VAL A 120 -8.70 1.96 -6.66
CA VAL A 120 -8.59 3.29 -6.06
C VAL A 120 -8.64 3.16 -4.55
N ASP A 121 -7.81 3.93 -3.84
CA ASP A 121 -7.91 4.05 -2.39
C ASP A 121 -9.16 4.86 -1.97
N LYS A 122 -9.39 4.95 -0.66
CA LYS A 122 -10.55 5.65 -0.08
C LYS A 122 -10.60 7.15 -0.39
N ASP A 123 -9.46 7.74 -0.77
CA ASP A 123 -9.30 9.19 -1.00
C ASP A 123 -9.30 9.55 -2.49
N THR A 124 -9.40 8.55 -3.36
CA THR A 124 -9.43 8.65 -4.81
C THR A 124 -10.84 8.38 -5.34
N VAL A 125 -11.26 9.21 -6.30
CA VAL A 125 -12.57 9.05 -6.96
C VAL A 125 -12.35 8.72 -8.44
N LEU A 126 -12.89 7.58 -8.87
CA LEU A 126 -12.98 7.24 -10.29
C LEU A 126 -14.36 7.66 -10.82
N ASP A 127 -14.37 8.63 -11.74
CA ASP A 127 -15.52 8.88 -12.60
C ASP A 127 -15.58 7.76 -13.64
N LYS A 128 -16.51 6.81 -13.45
CA LYS A 128 -16.65 5.63 -14.31
C LYS A 128 -17.23 5.94 -15.68
N GLU A 129 -17.95 7.05 -15.83
CA GLU A 129 -18.58 7.43 -17.10
C GLU A 129 -17.54 8.06 -18.03
N ASN A 130 -16.70 8.95 -17.50
CA ASN A 130 -15.68 9.65 -18.27
C ASN A 130 -14.30 9.00 -18.17
N MET A 131 -14.15 7.95 -17.36
CA MET A 131 -12.88 7.29 -17.04
C MET A 131 -11.81 8.27 -16.51
N ILE A 132 -12.26 9.26 -15.73
CA ILE A 132 -11.40 10.30 -15.14
C ILE A 132 -11.06 9.91 -13.69
N LEU A 133 -9.77 9.81 -13.38
CA LEU A 133 -9.27 9.54 -12.04
C LEU A 133 -8.96 10.86 -11.32
N LYS A 134 -9.66 11.14 -10.22
CA LYS A 134 -9.43 12.33 -9.38
C LYS A 134 -8.67 11.93 -8.13
N LEU A 135 -7.40 12.34 -8.08
CA LEU A 135 -6.47 12.05 -7.00
C LEU A 135 -6.38 13.24 -6.02
N LYS A 136 -6.37 12.95 -4.72
CA LYS A 136 -6.04 13.92 -3.67
C LYS A 136 -4.55 13.82 -3.32
N LYS A 137 -4.05 14.76 -2.53
CA LYS A 137 -2.69 14.68 -1.98
C LYS A 137 -2.54 13.37 -1.19
N ASN A 138 -1.47 12.61 -1.48
CA ASN A 138 -1.18 11.29 -0.90
C ASN A 138 -2.17 10.17 -1.25
N SER A 139 -3.03 10.36 -2.26
CA SER A 139 -3.89 9.28 -2.71
C SER A 139 -3.17 8.37 -3.70
N HIS A 140 -3.64 7.13 -3.80
CA HIS A 140 -3.03 6.07 -4.58
C HIS A 140 -4.07 5.37 -5.47
N ALA A 141 -3.65 5.02 -6.68
CA ALA A 141 -4.41 4.22 -7.61
C ALA A 141 -3.49 3.21 -8.28
N GLU A 142 -4.03 2.02 -8.54
CA GLU A 142 -3.34 0.93 -9.20
C GLU A 142 -4.14 0.49 -10.43
N ILE A 143 -3.49 0.46 -11.58
CA ILE A 143 -4.10 0.16 -12.88
C ILE A 143 -3.23 -0.88 -13.59
N PRO A 144 -3.59 -2.18 -13.56
CA PRO A 144 -2.88 -3.18 -14.34
C PRO A 144 -3.27 -3.07 -15.81
N ILE A 145 -2.25 -2.90 -16.64
CA ILE A 145 -2.36 -2.75 -18.09
C ILE A 145 -1.65 -3.93 -18.74
N GLY A 146 -2.35 -4.66 -19.59
CA GLY A 146 -1.76 -5.69 -20.45
C GLY A 146 -1.43 -5.12 -21.83
N VAL A 147 -0.32 -5.57 -22.40
CA VAL A 147 0.13 -5.22 -23.75
C VAL A 147 0.94 -6.38 -24.33
N ARG A 148 0.84 -6.62 -25.64
CA ARG A 148 1.75 -7.55 -26.31
C ARG A 148 3.01 -6.82 -26.76
N LEU A 149 4.18 -7.36 -26.43
CA LEU A 149 5.50 -6.75 -26.73
C LEU A 149 5.75 -6.57 -28.23
N ASP A 150 5.26 -7.49 -29.05
CA ASP A 150 5.33 -7.42 -30.53
C ASP A 150 4.48 -6.28 -31.12
N SER A 151 3.47 -5.84 -30.39
CA SER A 151 2.57 -4.72 -30.73
C SER A 151 2.91 -3.42 -30.00
N TRP A 152 3.92 -3.42 -29.12
CA TRP A 152 4.38 -2.22 -28.42
C TRP A 152 5.03 -1.26 -29.43
N LYS A 153 4.21 -0.36 -29.97
CA LYS A 153 4.69 0.92 -30.46
C LYS A 153 4.69 1.86 -29.28
N ASP A 154 5.80 2.54 -29.02
CA ASP A 154 5.95 3.61 -28.01
C ASP A 154 5.14 4.86 -28.41
N SER A 155 3.90 4.66 -28.83
CA SER A 155 2.92 5.65 -29.25
C SER A 155 1.74 5.74 -28.28
N SER A 156 1.67 4.86 -27.28
CA SER A 156 0.75 4.98 -26.15
C SER A 156 1.21 6.10 -25.23
N GLN A 157 0.76 7.32 -25.52
CA GLN A 157 0.95 8.44 -24.60
C GLN A 157 -0.05 8.31 -23.45
N PHE A 158 0.42 7.83 -22.31
CA PHE A 158 -0.31 8.01 -21.04
C PHE A 158 -0.25 9.50 -20.68
N THR A 159 -1.33 10.22 -20.94
CA THR A 159 -1.38 11.67 -20.67
C THR A 159 -1.93 11.91 -19.26
N ILE A 160 -1.07 12.34 -18.34
CA ILE A 160 -1.47 12.82 -17.02
C ILE A 160 -1.77 14.32 -17.10
N SER A 161 -3.03 14.69 -17.29
CA SER A 161 -3.46 16.08 -17.23
C SER A 161 -3.75 16.49 -15.78
N ARG A 162 -2.99 17.46 -15.25
CA ARG A 162 -3.28 18.07 -13.94
C ARG A 162 -4.21 19.25 -14.12
N GLU A 163 -5.49 19.09 -13.82
CA GLU A 163 -6.40 20.24 -13.70
C GLU A 163 -6.08 20.99 -12.39
N GLN A 164 -5.50 22.18 -12.49
CA GLN A 164 -5.55 23.13 -11.39
C GLN A 164 -7.00 23.61 -11.27
N LYS A 165 -7.69 23.26 -10.17
CA LYS A 165 -8.92 23.98 -9.82
C LYS A 165 -8.56 25.45 -9.70
N GLY A 166 -9.18 26.27 -10.56
CA GLY A 166 -8.95 27.69 -10.66
C GLY A 166 -9.07 28.38 -9.31
N SER A 167 -8.16 29.32 -9.09
CA SER A 167 -8.25 30.38 -8.10
C SER A 167 -9.55 31.16 -8.36
N LEU A 168 -10.52 31.03 -7.47
CA LEU A 168 -11.58 32.01 -7.25
C LEU A 168 -11.48 32.47 -5.80
#